data_AF-A0AAN7A1W2-F1
#
_entry.id   AF-A0AAN7A1W2-F1
#
_cell.length_a   1.000
_cell.length_b   1.000
_cell.length_c   1.000
_cell.angle_alpha   90.00
_cell.angle_beta   90.00
_cell.angle_gamma   90.00
#
_symmetry.space_group_name_H-M   'P 1'
#
loop_
_entity.id
_entity.type
_entity.pdbx_description
1 polymer ?
#
loop_
_entity_poly.entity_id
_entity_poly.type
_entity_poly.pdbx_seq_one_letter_code
_entity_poly.pdbx_strand_id
1 'polypeptide(L)'
;EGMQAYLGPSMFQPHRARQAIRDAHEKKIPPLIGFYAGLSSVPLMRYMAPFGFDVVWIDWEHTSCNVETMTSLVHDAIFMSQGRTIPFVR
;
A
#
# COMPACT_ATOMS: atom_id res chain seq x y z
N GLU A 1 -6.46 -16.86 -2.65
CA GLU A 1 -6.34 -15.60 -1.88
C GLU A 1 -5.33 -14.72 -2.63
N GLY A 2 -5.71 -13.51 -3.07
CA GLY A 2 -4.82 -12.62 -3.82
C GLY A 2 -3.80 -11.93 -2.91
N MET A 3 -3.59 -10.62 -3.09
CA MET A 3 -2.66 -9.86 -2.24
C MET A 3 -2.98 -9.90 -0.73
N GLN A 4 -4.23 -10.21 -0.35
CA GLN A 4 -4.60 -10.46 1.06
C GLN A 4 -3.81 -11.58 1.72
N ALA A 5 -3.28 -12.54 0.94
CA ALA A 5 -2.41 -13.58 1.46
C ALA A 5 -1.16 -12.99 2.13
N TYR A 6 -0.73 -11.78 1.75
CA TYR A 6 0.43 -11.11 2.32
C TYR A 6 0.07 -10.17 3.48
N LEU A 7 -1.20 -10.09 3.90
CA LEU A 7 -1.58 -9.28 5.06
C LEU A 7 -0.88 -9.79 6.34
N GLY A 8 -0.59 -8.86 7.25
CA GLY A 8 -0.16 -9.20 8.60
C GLY A 8 -1.29 -9.82 9.44
N PRO A 9 -1.00 -10.28 10.67
CA PRO A 9 -2.04 -10.80 11.58
C PRO A 9 -3.18 -9.81 11.88
N SER A 10 -2.92 -8.51 11.74
CA SER A 10 -3.91 -7.44 11.82
C SER A 10 -3.66 -6.38 10.74
N MET A 11 -4.69 -5.60 10.39
CA MET A 11 -4.56 -4.47 9.45
C MET A 11 -3.74 -3.28 10.01
N PHE A 12 -3.40 -3.30 11.30
CA PHE A 12 -2.49 -2.33 11.91
C PHE A 12 -1.02 -2.71 11.73
N GLN A 13 -0.76 -3.97 11.34
CA GLN A 13 0.59 -4.47 11.12
C GLN A 13 0.94 -4.41 9.63
N PRO A 14 2.23 -4.21 9.30
CA PRO A 14 2.66 -4.18 7.92
C PRO A 14 2.45 -5.53 7.22
N HIS A 15 2.23 -5.48 5.91
CA HIS A 15 2.20 -6.66 5.06
C HIS A 15 3.54 -7.39 5.05
N ARG A 16 3.49 -8.67 4.68
CA ARG A 16 4.63 -9.51 4.29
C ARG A 16 5.18 -9.10 2.92
N ALA A 17 5.46 -7.81 2.72
CA ALA A 17 5.89 -7.22 1.46
C ALA A 17 7.14 -7.91 0.88
N ARG A 18 8.09 -8.29 1.73
CA ARG A 18 9.27 -9.06 1.31
C ARG A 18 8.90 -10.39 0.66
N GLN A 19 7.88 -11.06 1.17
CA GLN A 19 7.41 -12.32 0.60
C GLN A 19 6.71 -12.08 -0.73
N ALA A 20 5.84 -11.07 -0.82
CA ALA A 20 5.18 -10.69 -2.06
C ALA A 20 6.19 -10.37 -3.19
N ILE A 21 7.25 -9.62 -2.90
CA ILE A 21 8.31 -9.29 -3.87
C ILE A 21 9.05 -10.55 -4.33
N ARG A 22 9.36 -11.47 -3.40
CA ARG A 22 10.03 -12.75 -3.74
C ARG A 22 9.13 -13.64 -4.60
N ASP A 23 7.86 -13.78 -4.23
CA ASP A 23 6.92 -14.60 -4.97
C ASP A 23 6.64 -14.02 -6.38
N ALA A 24 6.61 -12.69 -6.53
CA ALA A 24 6.54 -12.03 -7.83
C ALA A 24 7.81 -12.27 -8.67
N HIS A 25 8.99 -12.19 -8.05
CA HIS A 25 10.27 -12.49 -8.70
C HIS A 25 10.36 -13.96 -9.16
N GLU A 26 9.88 -14.90 -8.32
CA GLU A 26 9.81 -16.33 -8.61
C GLU A 26 8.63 -16.69 -9.54
N LYS A 27 7.86 -15.71 -10.02
CA LYS A 27 6.70 -15.87 -10.93
C LYS A 27 5.56 -16.72 -10.36
N LYS A 28 5.45 -16.83 -9.03
CA LYS A 28 4.31 -17.47 -8.36
C LYS A 28 3.06 -16.61 -8.39
N ILE A 29 3.24 -15.29 -8.40
CA ILE A 29 2.20 -14.29 -8.60
C ILE A 29 2.58 -13.37 -9.78
N PRO A 30 1.61 -12.67 -10.39
CA PRO A 30 1.90 -11.65 -11.39
C PRO A 30 2.78 -10.51 -10.82
N PRO A 31 3.42 -9.71 -11.69
CA PRO A 31 4.11 -8.50 -11.26
C PRO A 31 3.17 -7.58 -10.47
N LEU A 32 3.69 -6.96 -9.41
CA LEU A 32 2.93 -6.04 -8.58
C LEU A 32 2.65 -4.75 -9.34
N ILE A 33 1.37 -4.39 -9.48
CA ILE A 33 0.96 -3.13 -10.09
C ILE A 33 0.69 -2.12 -8.98
N GLY A 34 1.47 -1.05 -8.97
CA GLY A 34 1.37 0.01 -7.99
C GLY A 34 1.03 1.36 -8.59
N PHE A 35 0.51 2.26 -7.75
CA PHE A 35 0.37 3.67 -8.07
C PHE A 35 1.24 4.53 -7.15
N TYR A 36 1.62 5.70 -7.66
CA TYR A 36 2.43 6.66 -6.95
C TYR A 36 1.54 7.75 -6.34
N ALA A 37 1.57 7.88 -5.02
CA ALA A 37 0.85 8.88 -4.26
C ALA A 37 1.73 10.11 -4.01
N GLY A 38 1.84 10.96 -5.03
CA GLY A 38 2.56 12.24 -4.98
C GLY A 38 1.72 13.43 -4.52
N LEU A 39 0.52 13.16 -3.99
CA LEU A 39 -0.36 14.16 -3.40
C LEU A 39 -0.67 13.74 -1.97
N SER A 40 -0.33 14.58 -1.01
CA SER A 40 -0.59 14.35 0.43
C SER A 40 -2.06 14.59 0.78
N SER A 41 -2.95 13.84 0.14
CA SER A 41 -4.41 13.97 0.27
C SER A 41 -5.03 12.67 0.75
N VAL A 42 -5.47 12.67 2.01
CA VAL A 42 -6.18 11.55 2.63
C VAL A 42 -7.49 11.20 1.88
N PRO A 43 -8.34 12.17 1.48
CA PRO A 43 -9.53 11.87 0.69
C PRO A 43 -9.21 11.18 -0.64
N LEU A 44 -8.12 11.58 -1.30
CA LEU A 44 -7.70 10.96 -2.55
C LEU A 44 -7.25 9.52 -2.33
N MET A 45 -6.48 9.25 -1.27
CA MET A 45 -6.09 7.89 -0.90
C MET A 45 -7.30 6.98 -0.66
N ARG A 46 -8.30 7.46 0.08
CA ARG A 46 -9.56 6.73 0.33
C ARG A 46 -10.33 6.45 -0.95
N TYR A 47 -10.29 7.37 -1.90
CA TYR A 47 -10.92 7.18 -3.21
C TYR A 47 -10.16 6.16 -4.08
N MET A 48 -8.83 6.17 -4.03
CA MET A 48 -7.99 5.31 -4.86
C MET A 48 -7.79 3.89 -4.30
N ALA A 49 -7.73 3.71 -2.98
CA ALA A 49 -7.44 2.42 -2.36
C ALA A 49 -8.43 1.29 -2.76
N PRO A 50 -9.73 1.53 -2.96
CA PRO A 50 -10.66 0.52 -3.47
C PRO A 50 -10.42 0.06 -4.91
N PHE A 51 -9.60 0.77 -5.70
CA PHE A 51 -9.34 0.43 -7.11
C PHE A 51 -8.51 -0.86 -7.24
N GLY A 52 -7.92 -1.35 -6.15
CA GLY A 52 -7.33 -2.68 -6.09
C GLY A 52 -5.90 -2.78 -6.62
N PHE A 53 -5.13 -1.69 -6.57
CA PHE A 53 -3.69 -1.75 -6.80
C PHE A 53 -3.01 -2.62 -5.72
N ASP A 54 -2.00 -3.40 -6.13
CA ASP A 54 -1.27 -4.29 -5.23
C ASP A 54 -0.39 -3.49 -4.26
N VAL A 55 0.07 -2.33 -4.71
CA VAL A 55 1.04 -1.48 -4.02
C VAL A 55 0.65 -0.01 -4.13
N VAL A 56 0.91 0.75 -3.07
CA VAL A 56 0.94 2.22 -3.12
C VAL A 56 2.30 2.73 -2.68
N TRP A 57 2.84 3.69 -3.43
CA TRP A 57 4.08 4.37 -3.10
C TRP A 57 3.78 5.77 -2.57
N ILE A 58 3.86 5.95 -1.27
CA ILE A 58 3.65 7.23 -0.59
C ILE A 58 4.97 7.98 -0.60
N ASP A 59 4.98 9.09 -1.33
CA ASP A 59 6.13 9.96 -1.43
C ASP A 59 6.10 10.99 -0.29
N TRP A 60 6.89 10.72 0.74
CA TRP A 60 7.11 11.62 1.87
C TRP A 60 8.32 12.54 1.62
N GLU A 61 9.27 12.10 0.80
CA GLU A 61 10.48 12.84 0.45
C GLU A 61 10.22 14.06 -0.45
N HIS A 62 9.40 13.92 -1.50
CA HIS A 62 9.20 14.97 -2.52
C HIS A 62 7.80 15.60 -2.54
N THR A 63 6.94 15.26 -1.57
CA THR A 63 5.61 15.86 -1.42
C THR A 63 5.49 16.53 -0.04
N SER A 64 4.78 17.67 0.03
CA SER A 64 4.53 18.38 1.29
C SER A 64 3.63 17.55 2.22
N CYS A 65 4.24 16.69 3.05
CA CYS A 65 3.55 15.70 3.86
C CYS A 65 4.13 15.69 5.29
N ASN A 66 3.30 15.94 6.30
CA ASN A 66 3.72 15.76 7.70
C ASN A 66 3.56 14.29 8.13
N VAL A 67 4.09 13.95 9.31
CA VAL A 67 4.10 12.57 9.82
C VAL A 67 2.68 12.06 10.06
N GLU A 68 1.79 12.93 10.53
CA GLU A 68 0.38 12.60 10.81
C GLU A 68 -0.38 12.25 9.53
N THR A 69 -0.18 13.03 8.47
CA THR A 69 -0.80 12.79 7.16
C THR A 69 -0.23 11.52 6.54
N MET A 70 1.09 11.33 6.56
CA MET A 70 1.74 10.12 6.08
C MET A 70 1.18 8.87 6.79
N THR A 71 1.08 8.91 8.11
CA THR A 71 0.54 7.81 8.92
C THR A 71 -0.92 7.52 8.56
N SER A 72 -1.72 8.58 8.35
CA SER A 72 -3.11 8.44 7.91
C SER A 72 -3.21 7.81 6.52
N LEU A 73 -2.35 8.20 5.58
CA LEU A 73 -2.29 7.63 4.23
C LEU A 73 -1.93 6.14 4.25
N VAL A 74 -0.94 5.75 5.07
CA VAL A 74 -0.56 4.34 5.25
C VAL A 74 -1.75 3.54 5.76
N HIS A 75 -2.41 3.99 6.82
CA HIS A 75 -3.54 3.29 7.39
C HIS A 75 -4.73 3.21 6.42
N ASP A 76 -5.08 4.30 5.76
CA ASP A 76 -6.20 4.33 4.83
C ASP A 76 -5.95 3.45 3.60
N ALA A 77 -4.71 3.37 3.10
CA ALA A 77 -4.35 2.45 2.03
C ALA A 77 -4.62 0.98 2.43
N ILE A 78 -4.30 0.59 3.66
CA ILE A 78 -4.55 -0.77 4.15
C ILE A 78 -6.04 -1.00 4.40
N PHE A 79 -6.71 -0.10 5.16
CA PHE A 79 -8.09 -0.31 5.58
C PHE A 79 -9.08 -0.24 4.42
N MET A 80 -8.95 0.76 3.54
CA MET A 80 -9.89 0.98 2.44
C MET A 80 -9.70 -0.05 1.32
N SER A 81 -8.52 -0.66 1.19
CA SER A 81 -8.27 -1.79 0.29
C SER A 81 -8.60 -3.16 0.90
N GLN A 82 -9.09 -3.20 2.16
CA GLN A 82 -9.30 -4.43 2.93
C GLN A 82 -8.03 -5.32 2.97
N GLY A 83 -6.87 -4.69 3.15
CA GLY A 83 -5.59 -5.36 3.24
C GLY A 83 -5.01 -5.87 1.92
N ARG A 84 -5.56 -5.47 0.76
CA ARG A 84 -5.01 -5.84 -0.55
C ARG A 84 -3.81 -5.01 -0.97
N THR A 85 -3.79 -3.73 -0.60
CA THR A 85 -2.75 -2.79 -1.04
C THR A 85 -1.63 -2.70 0.00
N ILE A 86 -0.39 -2.92 -0.43
CA ILE A 86 0.82 -2.79 0.38
C ILE A 86 1.33 -1.34 0.32
N PRO A 87 1.44 -0.61 1.44
CA PRO A 87 2.02 0.73 1.45
C PRO A 87 3.55 0.67 1.55
N PHE A 88 4.23 1.39 0.66
CA PHE A 88 5.64 1.77 0.80
C PHE A 88 5.72 3.28 1.03
N VAL A 89 6.65 3.69 1.89
CA VAL A 89 6.94 5.10 2.18
C VAL A 89 8.37 5.38 1.70
N ARG A 90 8.54 6.45 0.93
CA ARG A 90 9.84 6.98 0.53
C ARG A 90 10.00 8.39 1.06
#